data_AF-A0A7S0W8R4-F1
#
_entry.id   AF-A0A7S0W8R4-F1
#
_cell.length_a   1.000
_cell.length_b   1.000
_cell.length_c   1.000
_cell.angle_alpha   90.00
_cell.angle_beta   90.00
_cell.angle_gamma   90.00
#
_symmetry.space_group_name_H-M   'P 1'
#
loop_
_entity.id
_entity.type
_entity.pdbx_description
1 polymer ?
#
loop_
_entity_poly.entity_id
_entity_poly.type
_entity_poly.pdbx_seq_one_letter_code
_entity_poly.pdbx_strand_id
1 'polypeptide(L)'
;RPGLGGGLCLHFDGGNWTVQNCQLRVRPAPLITCVGVSGRANVSLDWCLLSRQQNVLPGSWGYGIFAWGKAPRVTGRDLTFADLKVAVDAGDGSGVSLSRCTFRHNRVGVMLRCD
;
A
#
# COMPACT_ATOMS: atom_id res chain seq x y z
N ARG A 1 -15.70 -5.25 10.71
CA ARG A 1 -14.21 -5.37 10.80
C ARG A 1 -13.75 -5.92 9.46
N PRO A 2 -13.07 -5.17 8.57
CA PRO A 2 -12.47 -5.80 7.40
C PRO A 2 -11.31 -6.65 7.91
N GLY A 3 -11.47 -7.97 7.84
CA GLY A 3 -10.44 -8.92 8.23
C GLY A 3 -9.23 -8.76 7.32
N LEU A 4 -8.04 -8.77 7.93
CA LEU A 4 -6.73 -8.89 7.28
C LEU A 4 -6.56 -10.31 6.71
N GLY A 5 -7.53 -10.76 5.90
CA GLY A 5 -7.61 -12.12 5.37
C GLY A 5 -6.66 -12.39 4.19
N GLY A 6 -5.72 -11.49 3.93
CA GLY A 6 -4.61 -11.71 3.00
C GLY A 6 -3.33 -11.16 3.60
N GLY A 7 -2.23 -11.89 3.38
CA GLY A 7 -0.94 -11.57 3.98
C GLY A 7 -0.45 -10.14 3.70
N LEU A 8 0.22 -9.54 4.67
CA LEU A 8 0.92 -8.26 4.51
C LEU A 8 2.41 -8.57 4.30
N CYS A 9 3.04 -7.91 3.34
CA CYS A 9 4.50 -8.02 3.20
C CYS A 9 5.19 -7.23 4.33
N LEU A 10 4.68 -6.04 4.64
CA LEU A 10 5.07 -5.22 5.79
C LEU A 10 3.81 -4.63 6.44
N HIS A 11 3.75 -4.64 7.78
CA HIS A 11 2.70 -3.99 8.56
C HIS A 11 3.35 -3.05 9.57
N PHE A 12 2.93 -1.79 9.53
CA PHE A 12 3.30 -0.77 10.50
C PHE A 12 2.08 -0.40 11.37
N ASP A 13 2.20 -0.59 12.68
CA ASP A 13 1.21 -0.20 13.67
C ASP A 13 1.82 0.66 14.79
N GLY A 14 1.22 1.83 15.01
CA GLY A 14 1.78 2.83 15.93
C GLY A 14 3.17 3.34 15.55
N GLY A 15 3.67 4.32 16.30
CA GLY A 15 5.02 4.86 16.11
C GLY A 15 5.27 5.60 14.80
N ASN A 16 6.53 5.95 14.58
CA ASN A 16 7.02 6.60 13.37
C ASN A 16 7.99 5.66 12.65
N TRP A 17 7.78 5.44 11.36
CA TRP A 17 8.59 4.53 10.55
C TRP A 17 9.09 5.23 9.30
N THR A 18 10.31 4.91 8.91
CA THR A 18 10.89 5.36 7.65
C THR A 18 11.37 4.14 6.88
N VAL A 19 10.91 4.00 5.63
CA VAL A 19 11.36 2.98 4.70
C VAL A 19 11.86 3.68 3.46
N GLN A 20 13.04 3.29 2.99
CA GLN A 20 13.70 3.93 1.87
C GLN A 20 14.45 2.92 1.02
N ASN A 21 14.56 3.20 -0.29
CA ASN A 21 15.30 2.39 -1.26
C ASN A 21 14.88 0.90 -1.25
N CYS A 22 13.57 0.67 -1.27
CA CYS A 22 13.00 -0.66 -1.08
C CYS A 22 12.23 -1.15 -2.30
N GLN A 23 12.25 -2.46 -2.55
CA GLN A 23 11.41 -3.09 -3.56
C GLN A 23 10.52 -4.14 -2.91
N LEU A 24 9.22 -3.86 -2.85
CA LEU A 24 8.22 -4.73 -2.24
C LEU A 24 7.35 -5.34 -3.31
N ARG A 25 7.37 -6.68 -3.39
CA ARG A 25 6.60 -7.42 -4.38
C ARG A 25 5.56 -8.29 -3.71
N VAL A 26 4.31 -8.15 -4.14
CA VAL A 26 3.21 -8.97 -3.62
C VAL A 26 2.97 -10.19 -4.49
N ARG A 27 2.92 -11.38 -3.86
CA ARG A 27 2.30 -12.55 -4.48
C ARG A 27 0.80 -12.28 -4.62
N PRO A 28 0.20 -12.52 -5.78
CA PRO A 28 -1.18 -12.21 -5.98
C PRO A 28 -2.06 -13.25 -5.29
N ALA A 29 -2.69 -12.79 -4.22
CA ALA A 29 -3.83 -13.38 -3.56
C ALA A 29 -4.83 -12.24 -3.29
N PRO A 30 -6.12 -12.51 -3.11
CA PRO A 30 -7.19 -11.51 -3.20
C PRO A 30 -7.07 -10.32 -2.21
N LEU A 31 -6.21 -10.41 -1.19
CA LEU A 31 -6.06 -9.42 -0.13
C LEU A 31 -4.60 -9.21 0.32
N ILE A 32 -3.60 -9.50 -0.52
CA ILE A 32 -2.18 -9.28 -0.15
C ILE A 32 -1.76 -7.83 -0.44
N THR A 33 -1.11 -7.17 0.52
CA THR A 33 -0.64 -5.77 0.42
C THR A 33 0.88 -5.67 0.57
N CYS A 34 1.56 -4.81 -0.20
CA CYS A 34 2.98 -4.53 0.01
C CYS A 34 3.20 -3.85 1.37
N VAL A 35 2.44 -2.79 1.65
CA VAL A 35 2.54 -1.97 2.86
C VAL A 35 1.17 -1.78 3.49
N GLY A 36 0.95 -2.41 4.65
CA GLY A 36 -0.20 -2.12 5.51
C GLY A 36 0.16 -1.08 6.57
N VAL A 37 -0.67 -0.06 6.75
CA VAL A 37 -0.48 0.99 7.77
C VAL A 37 -1.75 1.13 8.60
N SER A 38 -1.64 0.94 9.91
CA SER A 38 -2.82 1.04 10.76
C SER A 38 -2.59 1.62 12.16
N GLY A 39 -3.68 1.78 12.90
CA GLY A 39 -3.65 2.42 14.21
C GLY A 39 -3.23 3.88 14.08
N ARG A 40 -2.27 4.30 14.91
CA ARG A 40 -1.69 5.66 14.92
C ARG A 40 -0.32 5.72 14.25
N ALA A 41 -0.01 4.77 13.35
CA ALA A 41 1.28 4.76 12.67
C ALA A 41 1.45 5.97 11.76
N ASN A 42 2.66 6.52 11.73
CA ASN A 42 3.10 7.49 10.74
C ASN A 42 4.28 6.91 9.95
N VAL A 43 4.08 6.70 8.65
CA VAL A 43 5.01 6.00 7.78
C VAL A 43 5.48 6.92 6.68
N SER A 44 6.80 7.08 6.56
CA SER A 44 7.44 7.75 5.44
C SER A 44 8.07 6.72 4.50
N LEU A 45 7.71 6.79 3.22
CA LEU A 45 8.22 5.94 2.15
C LEU A 45 8.96 6.82 1.13
N ASP A 46 10.19 6.47 0.81
CA ASP A 46 11.01 7.22 -0.15
C ASP A 46 11.72 6.27 -1.13
N TRP A 47 11.68 6.57 -2.43
CA TRP A 47 12.39 5.79 -3.46
C TRP A 47 12.08 4.29 -3.40
N CYS A 48 10.81 3.94 -3.19
CA CYS A 48 10.37 2.55 -3.15
C CYS A 48 9.56 2.14 -4.37
N LEU A 49 9.74 0.88 -4.79
CA LEU A 49 8.95 0.22 -5.83
C LEU A 49 8.00 -0.79 -5.19
N LEU A 50 6.70 -0.57 -5.37
CA LEU A 50 5.63 -1.45 -4.93
C LEU A 50 5.01 -2.09 -6.17
N SER A 51 5.21 -3.39 -6.36
CA SER A 51 4.73 -4.07 -7.56
C SER A 51 4.12 -5.44 -7.30
N ARG A 52 3.40 -5.97 -8.28
CA ARG A 52 3.09 -7.40 -8.30
C ARG A 52 4.35 -8.24 -8.57
N GLN A 53 4.42 -9.45 -8.01
CA GLN A 53 5.39 -10.45 -8.42
C GLN A 53 5.04 -11.02 -9.81
N GLN A 54 6.00 -11.08 -10.72
CA GLN A 54 5.81 -11.66 -12.06
C GLN A 54 5.69 -13.20 -11.98
N ASN A 55 5.03 -13.83 -12.96
CA ASN A 55 4.76 -15.28 -13.09
C ASN A 55 3.63 -15.87 -12.23
N VAL A 56 2.50 -15.18 -12.12
CA VAL A 56 1.37 -15.70 -11.33
C VAL A 56 0.04 -15.52 -12.06
N LEU A 57 -0.87 -16.45 -11.76
CA LEU A 57 -2.14 -16.71 -12.43
C LEU A 57 -2.94 -15.44 -12.75
N PRO A 58 -3.64 -15.40 -13.91
CA PRO A 58 -4.57 -14.34 -14.24
C PRO A 58 -5.64 -14.21 -13.15
N GLY A 59 -5.93 -12.98 -12.71
CA GLY A 59 -7.08 -12.69 -11.84
C GLY A 59 -6.77 -12.52 -10.36
N SER A 60 -5.55 -12.75 -9.88
CA SER A 60 -5.16 -12.32 -8.53
C SER A 60 -4.35 -11.02 -8.55
N TRP A 61 -4.71 -10.12 -7.64
CA TRP A 61 -4.28 -8.73 -7.66
C TRP A 61 -3.96 -8.28 -6.24
N GLY A 62 -2.77 -7.69 -6.04
CA GLY A 62 -2.35 -7.17 -4.74
C GLY A 62 -2.55 -5.67 -4.60
N TYR A 63 -2.39 -5.18 -3.39
CA TYR A 63 -2.46 -3.76 -3.02
C TYR A 63 -1.05 -3.21 -2.79
N GLY A 64 -0.81 -1.96 -3.16
CA GLY A 64 0.44 -1.28 -2.86
C GLY A 64 0.47 -0.84 -1.41
N ILE A 65 -0.26 0.23 -1.09
CA ILE A 65 -0.45 0.73 0.26
C ILE A 65 -1.90 0.52 0.66
N PHE A 66 -2.12 -0.03 1.85
CA PHE A 66 -3.44 -0.14 2.49
C PHE A 66 -3.39 0.55 3.84
N ALA A 67 -4.07 1.68 3.99
CA ALA A 67 -4.10 2.48 5.22
C ALA A 67 -5.51 2.43 5.85
N TRP A 68 -5.60 2.04 7.12
CA TRP A 68 -6.88 1.93 7.82
C TRP A 68 -6.78 2.15 9.35
N GLY A 69 -7.91 2.50 9.98
CA GLY A 69 -8.03 2.51 11.45
C GLY A 69 -7.87 3.91 12.06
N LYS A 70 -7.25 4.00 13.25
CA LYS A 70 -7.25 5.20 14.11
C LYS A 70 -6.32 6.32 13.62
N ALA A 71 -6.58 6.81 12.42
CA ALA A 71 -5.89 7.90 11.75
C ALA A 71 -4.40 7.63 11.41
N PRO A 72 -4.10 6.59 10.62
CA PRO A 72 -2.74 6.40 10.12
C PRO A 72 -2.33 7.56 9.20
N ARG A 73 -1.02 7.80 9.09
CA ARG A 73 -0.43 8.78 8.18
C ARG A 73 0.60 8.11 7.29
N VAL A 74 0.49 8.34 5.98
CA VAL A 74 1.43 7.85 4.97
C VAL A 74 1.95 9.03 4.18
N THR A 75 3.26 9.22 4.19
CA THR A 75 3.95 10.20 3.35
C THR A 75 4.82 9.45 2.35
N GLY A 76 4.54 9.59 1.06
CA GLY A 76 5.25 8.92 -0.01
C GLY A 76 5.94 9.92 -0.94
N ARG A 77 7.19 9.65 -1.27
CA ARG A 77 7.97 10.47 -2.19
C ARG A 77 8.76 9.59 -3.16
N ASP A 78 8.78 9.96 -4.44
CA ASP A 78 9.52 9.23 -5.47
C ASP A 78 9.16 7.72 -5.52
N LEU A 79 7.89 7.38 -5.28
CA LEU A 79 7.41 5.99 -5.26
C LEU A 79 6.99 5.53 -6.65
N THR A 80 7.23 4.25 -6.96
CA THR A 80 6.67 3.61 -8.16
C THR A 80 5.69 2.52 -7.76
N PHE A 81 4.46 2.61 -8.26
CA PHE A 81 3.43 1.59 -8.11
C PHE A 81 3.18 0.91 -9.46
N ALA A 82 3.37 -0.40 -9.54
CA ALA A 82 3.30 -1.13 -10.81
C ALA A 82 2.50 -2.43 -10.76
N ASP A 83 1.58 -2.60 -11.70
CA ASP A 83 0.84 -3.84 -11.94
C ASP A 83 -0.03 -4.30 -10.75
N LEU A 84 -0.55 -3.36 -9.94
CA LEU A 84 -1.37 -3.64 -8.75
C LEU A 84 -2.88 -3.56 -9.03
N LYS A 85 -3.70 -4.17 -8.17
CA LYS A 85 -5.15 -3.94 -8.14
C LYS A 85 -5.45 -2.48 -7.84
N VAL A 86 -4.86 -2.03 -6.73
CA VAL A 86 -5.02 -0.70 -6.17
C VAL A 86 -3.64 -0.30 -5.67
N ALA A 87 -3.11 0.78 -6.19
CA ALA A 87 -1.79 1.25 -5.77
C ALA A 87 -1.84 1.84 -4.35
N VAL A 88 -2.87 2.63 -4.04
CA VAL A 88 -3.12 3.14 -2.68
C VAL A 88 -4.60 3.06 -2.34
N ASP A 89 -4.92 2.41 -1.23
CA ASP A 89 -6.25 2.34 -0.64
C ASP A 89 -6.19 2.94 0.76
N ALA A 90 -6.87 4.07 0.95
CA ALA A 90 -6.94 4.80 2.20
C ALA A 90 -8.39 4.82 2.69
N GLY A 91 -8.66 4.14 3.79
CA GLY A 91 -9.94 4.16 4.48
C GLY A 91 -10.06 5.33 5.47
N ASP A 92 -11.19 5.41 6.17
CA ASP A 92 -11.50 6.55 7.04
C ASP A 92 -10.44 6.96 8.03
N GLY A 93 -10.31 8.28 8.19
CA GLY A 93 -9.35 8.91 9.09
C GLY A 93 -7.89 8.81 8.63
N SER A 94 -7.59 8.01 7.60
CA SER A 94 -6.25 7.88 7.05
C SER A 94 -5.84 9.15 6.31
N GLY A 95 -4.61 9.59 6.53
CA GLY A 95 -4.01 10.69 5.80
C GLY A 95 -2.92 10.16 4.87
N VAL A 96 -3.03 10.45 3.58
CA VAL A 96 -2.04 10.05 2.59
C VAL A 96 -1.56 11.30 1.83
N SER A 97 -0.25 11.50 1.79
CA SER A 97 0.40 12.53 0.98
C SER A 97 1.42 11.86 0.06
N LEU A 98 1.29 12.05 -1.25
CA LEU A 98 2.17 11.45 -2.26
C LEU A 98 2.75 12.55 -3.16
N SER A 99 4.05 12.53 -3.39
CA SER A 99 4.74 13.51 -4.24
C SER A 99 5.75 12.82 -5.15
N ARG A 100 5.76 13.22 -6.44
CA ARG A 100 6.64 12.64 -7.48
C ARG A 100 6.52 11.12 -7.61
N CYS A 101 5.33 10.58 -7.36
CA CYS A 101 5.05 9.16 -7.51
C CYS A 101 4.61 8.80 -8.93
N THR A 102 4.99 7.61 -9.39
CA THR A 102 4.61 7.04 -10.69
C THR A 102 3.61 5.91 -10.50
N PHE A 103 2.51 5.93 -11.24
CA PHE A 103 1.50 4.87 -11.26
C PHE A 103 1.46 4.22 -12.64
N ARG A 104 1.86 2.96 -12.75
CA ARG A 104 1.95 2.23 -14.02
C ARG A 104 1.13 0.94 -13.98
N HIS A 105 0.23 0.78 -14.95
CA HIS A 105 -0.54 -0.46 -15.15
C HIS A 105 -1.29 -0.95 -13.89
N ASN A 106 -1.65 -0.03 -12.99
CA ASN A 106 -2.51 -0.36 -11.86
C ASN A 106 -3.96 -0.31 -12.33
N ARG A 107 -4.81 -1.21 -11.84
CA ARG A 107 -6.25 -1.16 -12.14
C ARG A 107 -6.90 0.09 -11.50
N VAL A 108 -6.43 0.47 -10.32
CA VAL A 108 -6.79 1.72 -9.62
C VAL A 108 -5.52 2.38 -9.08
N GLY A 109 -5.38 3.69 -9.29
CA GLY A 109 -4.26 4.48 -8.76
C GLY A 109 -4.43 4.76 -7.26
N VAL A 110 -5.43 5.58 -6.92
CA VAL A 110 -5.75 5.90 -5.53
C VAL A 110 -7.23 5.66 -5.29
N MET A 111 -7.55 4.95 -4.22
CA MET A 111 -8.90 4.72 -3.73
C MET A 111 -9.02 5.35 -2.34
N LEU A 112 -9.93 6.31 -2.21
CA LEU A 112 -10.29 6.91 -0.94
C LEU A 112 -11.65 6.33 -0.55
N ARG A 113 -11.72 5.69 0.61
CA ARG A 113 -12.95 5.08 1.10
C ARG A 113 -13.44 5.81 2.34
N CYS A 114 -14.75 6.07 2.32
CA CYS A 114 -15.53 6.45 3.47
C CYS A 114 -16.44 5.25 3.76
N ASP A 115 -16.11 4.50 4.81
CA ASP A 115 -16.78 3.27 5.27
C ASP A 115 -17.78 3.56 6.40
#